data_AF-A0A945BXJ0-F1
#
_entry.id   AF-A0A945BXJ0-F1
#
_cell.length_a   1.000
_cell.length_b   1.000
_cell.length_c   1.000
_cell.angle_alpha   90.00
_cell.angle_beta   90.00
_cell.angle_gamma   90.00
#
_symmetry.space_group_name_H-M   'P 1'
#
loop_
_entity.id
_entity.type
_entity.pdbx_description
1 polymer ?
#
loop_
_entity_poly.entity_id
_entity_poly.type
_entity_poly.pdbx_seq_one_letter_code
_entity_poly.pdbx_strand_id
1 'polypeptide(L)'
;RVAVKHNLELGKYDQCHACRFPITDEDKEDPHYEKGASCPRCYGKKNSSQVSRYREREKQVQLAKSRGESHIGDDANKVIAKYNKYN
;
A
#
# COMPACT_ATOMS: atom_id res chain seq x y z
N ARG A 1 -5.70 5.45 -4.87
CA ARG A 1 -7.15 5.74 -4.72
C ARG A 1 -7.73 4.53 -4.02
N VAL A 2 -8.45 4.68 -2.91
CA VAL A 2 -9.02 3.56 -2.17
C VAL A 2 -10.50 3.46 -2.50
N ALA A 3 -10.98 2.28 -2.88
CA ALA A 3 -12.40 2.05 -3.07
C ALA A 3 -13.06 1.88 -1.70
N VAL A 4 -14.12 2.65 -1.44
CA VAL A 4 -14.97 2.49 -0.26
C VAL A 4 -16.31 1.89 -0.70
N LYS A 5 -16.86 1.00 0.12
CA LYS A 5 -18.21 0.47 -0.10
C LYS A 5 -19.28 1.46 0.36
N HIS A 6 -20.54 1.13 0.11
CA HIS A 6 -21.65 1.77 0.81
C HIS A 6 -21.42 1.54 2.31
N ASN A 7 -21.43 2.63 3.11
CA ASN A 7 -21.01 2.70 4.52
C ASN A 7 -19.52 2.99 4.81
N LEU A 8 -18.73 3.46 3.83
CA LEU A 8 -17.31 3.84 4.03
C LEU A 8 -16.38 2.68 4.47
N GLU A 9 -16.83 1.43 4.36
CA GLU A 9 -15.96 0.28 4.64
C GLU A 9 -14.83 0.21 3.61
N LEU A 10 -13.61 -0.11 4.09
CA LEU A 10 -12.47 -0.38 3.22
C LEU A 10 -12.84 -1.50 2.24
N GLY A 11 -12.71 -1.22 0.95
CA GLY A 11 -12.85 -2.24 -0.09
C GLY A 11 -11.87 -3.38 0.14
N LYS A 12 -12.26 -4.61 -0.23
CA LYS A 12 -11.44 -5.83 -0.11
C LYS A 12 -10.26 -5.89 -1.08
N TYR A 13 -10.08 -4.87 -1.91
CA TYR A 13 -9.07 -4.86 -2.96
C TYR A 13 -8.02 -3.81 -2.65
N ASP A 14 -6.77 -4.25 -2.70
CA ASP A 14 -5.62 -3.37 -2.66
C ASP A 14 -5.28 -2.84 -4.06
N GLN A 15 -4.35 -1.90 -4.18
CA GLN A 15 -3.93 -1.37 -5.47
C GLN A 15 -2.49 -1.77 -5.79
N CYS A 16 -2.25 -2.35 -6.97
CA CYS A 16 -0.90 -2.54 -7.49
C CYS A 16 -0.22 -1.18 -7.70
N HIS A 17 0.90 -0.94 -7.04
CA HIS A 17 1.61 0.32 -7.24
C HIS A 17 2.38 0.40 -8.57
N ALA A 18 2.61 -0.72 -9.26
CA ALA A 18 3.28 -0.76 -10.57
C ALA A 18 2.31 -0.56 -11.75
N CYS A 19 1.15 -1.20 -11.74
CA CYS A 19 0.17 -1.15 -12.84
C CYS A 19 -1.16 -0.47 -12.50
N ARG A 20 -1.36 -0.05 -11.25
CA ARG A 20 -2.58 0.57 -10.72
C ARG A 20 -3.84 -0.31 -10.74
N PHE A 21 -3.70 -1.59 -11.09
CA PHE A 21 -4.82 -2.52 -11.08
C PHE A 21 -5.16 -2.96 -9.64
N PRO A 22 -6.44 -3.12 -9.29
CA PRO A 22 -6.87 -3.83 -8.08
C PRO A 22 -6.20 -5.21 -7.88
N ILE A 23 -5.77 -5.50 -6.65
CA ILE A 23 -5.14 -6.76 -6.23
C ILE A 23 -5.99 -7.33 -5.09
N THR A 24 -6.32 -8.61 -5.17
CA THR A 24 -6.97 -9.36 -4.09
C THR A 24 -5.95 -9.84 -3.06
N ASP A 25 -6.40 -10.35 -1.91
CA ASP A 25 -5.45 -10.93 -0.96
C ASP A 25 -4.83 -12.23 -1.51
N GLU A 26 -5.58 -13.00 -2.31
CA GLU A 26 -5.08 -14.18 -3.03
C GLU A 26 -3.99 -13.80 -4.05
N ASP A 27 -4.14 -12.69 -4.77
CA ASP A 27 -3.12 -12.19 -5.70
C ASP A 27 -1.80 -11.80 -4.99
N LYS A 28 -1.82 -11.54 -3.67
CA LYS A 28 -0.62 -11.22 -2.89
C LYS A 28 0.18 -12.46 -2.50
N GLU A 29 -0.45 -13.64 -2.53
CA GLU A 29 0.19 -14.93 -2.22
C GLU A 29 0.90 -15.54 -3.44
N ASP A 30 0.62 -15.02 -4.64
CA ASP A 30 1.23 -15.52 -5.87
C ASP A 30 2.75 -15.25 -5.92
N PRO A 31 3.57 -16.20 -6.42
CA PRO A 31 5.03 -16.06 -6.49
C PRO A 31 5.54 -14.83 -7.26
N HIS A 32 4.73 -14.29 -8.17
CA HIS A 32 5.07 -13.13 -9.00
C HIS A 32 4.68 -11.79 -8.37
N TYR A 33 4.00 -11.83 -7.22
CA TYR A 33 3.68 -10.65 -6.46
C TYR A 33 4.91 -10.14 -5.72
N GLU A 34 5.24 -8.88 -5.98
CA GLU A 34 6.24 -8.17 -5.22
C GLU A 34 5.66 -6.82 -4.80
N LYS A 35 5.47 -6.65 -3.50
CA LYS A 35 4.85 -5.45 -2.93
C LYS A 35 5.54 -4.20 -3.47
N GLY A 36 4.73 -3.30 -4.04
CA GLY A 36 5.23 -2.05 -4.59
C GLY A 36 5.86 -2.14 -5.99
N ALA A 37 6.22 -3.33 -6.49
CA ALA A 37 7.03 -3.53 -7.70
C ALA A 37 6.36 -4.35 -8.81
N SER A 38 5.64 -5.44 -8.50
CA SER A 38 4.92 -6.26 -9.47
C SER A 38 3.70 -6.96 -8.87
N CYS A 39 2.78 -7.38 -9.73
CA CYS A 39 1.67 -8.27 -9.40
C CYS A 39 1.58 -9.37 -10.46
N PRO A 40 0.80 -10.45 -10.23
CA PRO A 40 0.67 -11.56 -11.18
C PRO A 40 0.31 -11.12 -12.59
N ARG A 41 -0.43 -10.01 -12.72
CA ARG A 41 -0.87 -9.47 -14.00
C ARG A 41 0.11 -8.57 -14.74
N CYS A 42 1.02 -7.92 -14.02
CA CYS A 42 2.00 -7.01 -14.62
C CYS A 42 3.43 -7.52 -14.58
N TYR A 43 3.65 -8.65 -13.92
CA TYR A 43 4.89 -9.40 -14.01
C TYR A 43 5.21 -9.68 -15.49
N GLY A 44 6.48 -9.46 -15.87
CA GLY A 44 6.93 -9.57 -17.27
C GLY A 44 6.49 -8.45 -18.22
N LYS A 45 5.54 -7.58 -17.86
CA LYS A 45 5.09 -6.45 -18.72
C LYS A 45 5.86 -5.16 -18.53
N LYS A 46 6.64 -5.05 -17.45
CA LYS A 46 7.43 -3.86 -17.09
C LYS A 46 8.90 -4.12 -17.33
N ASN A 47 9.61 -3.11 -17.82
CA ASN A 47 11.04 -3.21 -18.05
C ASN A 47 11.80 -3.29 -16.72
N SER A 48 12.94 -3.97 -16.69
CA SER A 48 13.78 -4.14 -15.49
C SER A 48 14.10 -2.80 -14.79
N SER A 49 14.40 -1.75 -15.56
CA SER A 49 14.64 -0.39 -15.04
C SER A 49 13.41 0.21 -14.34
N GLN A 50 12.21 -0.02 -14.89
CA GLN A 50 10.96 0.44 -14.27
C GLN A 50 10.69 -0.30 -12.95
N VAL A 51 10.88 -1.63 -12.94
CA VAL A 51 10.72 -2.46 -11.75
C VAL A 51 11.68 -2.02 -10.65
N SER A 52 12.95 -1.77 -10.98
CA SER A 52 13.95 -1.26 -10.03
C SER A 52 13.52 0.06 -9.37
N ARG A 53 13.03 1.03 -10.17
CA ARG A 53 12.48 2.29 -9.64
C ARG A 53 11.29 2.07 -8.70
N TYR A 54 10.42 1.12 -9.01
CA TYR A 54 9.26 0.82 -8.17
C TYR A 54 9.66 0.20 -6.83
N ARG A 55 10.64 -0.72 -6.85
CA ARG A 55 11.25 -1.31 -5.65
C ARG A 55 11.89 -0.25 -4.78
N GLU A 56 12.67 0.65 -5.36
CA GLU A 56 13.33 1.70 -4.59
C GLU A 56 12.31 2.64 -3.95
N ARG A 57 11.27 3.03 -4.68
CA ARG A 57 10.16 3.82 -4.11
C ARG A 57 9.51 3.09 -2.93
N GLU A 58 9.21 1.80 -3.08
CA GLU A 58 8.62 1.02 -1.99
C GLU A 58 9.57 0.92 -0.79
N LYS A 59 10.86 0.68 -1.02
CA LYS A 59 11.89 0.65 0.01
C LYS A 59 11.94 1.97 0.80
N GLN A 60 11.95 3.12 0.12
CA GLN A 60 11.92 4.43 0.78
C GLN A 60 10.65 4.63 1.61
N VAL A 61 9.49 4.17 1.13
CA VAL A 61 8.24 4.19 1.90
C VAL A 61 8.32 3.31 3.15
N GLN A 62 8.89 2.10 3.05
CA GLN A 62 9.05 1.21 4.19
C GLN A 62 10.05 1.76 5.21
N LEU A 63 11.15 2.38 4.75
CA LEU A 63 12.12 3.04 5.61
C LEU A 63 11.50 4.25 6.35
N ALA A 64 10.69 5.05 5.67
CA ALA A 64 9.96 6.15 6.30
C ALA A 64 9.00 5.63 7.38
N LYS A 65 8.26 4.55 7.08
CA LYS A 65 7.38 3.88 8.06
C LYS A 65 8.15 3.32 9.24
N SER A 66 9.30 2.69 9.02
CA SER A 66 10.11 2.11 10.10
C SER A 66 10.78 3.17 10.96
N ARG A 67 11.14 4.32 10.38
CA ARG A 67 11.66 5.46 11.13
C ARG A 67 10.60 6.06 12.04
N GLY A 68 9.31 5.90 11.70
CA GLY A 68 8.20 6.38 12.54
C GLY A 68 8.27 7.88 12.81
N GLU A 69 8.98 8.63 11.95
CA GLU A 69 9.08 10.08 12.07
C GLU A 69 7.68 10.65 11.98
N SER A 70 7.33 11.50 12.97
CA SER A 70 5.99 12.07 13.03
C SER A 70 5.71 12.84 11.75
N HIS A 71 4.78 12.33 10.95
CA HIS A 71 4.37 12.94 9.71
C HIS A 71 3.27 13.97 10.00
N ILE A 72 3.15 15.01 9.16
CA ILE A 72 2.07 16.01 9.29
C ILE A 72 0.72 15.26 9.31
N GLY A 73 0.04 15.31 10.46
CA GLY A 73 -1.22 14.60 10.72
C GLY A 73 -1.19 13.58 11.86
N ASP A 74 -0.01 13.22 12.39
CA ASP A 74 0.08 12.25 13.48
C ASP A 74 -0.57 12.72 14.79
N ASP A 75 -0.66 14.03 15.00
CA ASP A 75 -1.41 14.57 16.14
C ASP A 75 -2.91 14.31 16.01
N ALA A 76 -3.48 14.31 14.80
CA ALA A 76 -4.87 13.91 14.59
C ALA A 76 -5.07 12.41 14.90
N ASN A 77 -4.11 11.55 14.52
CA ASN A 77 -4.14 10.13 14.87
C ASN A 77 -4.05 9.90 16.39
N LYS A 78 -3.21 10.67 17.11
CA LYS A 78 -3.14 10.63 18.58
C LYS A 78 -4.47 11.05 19.22
N VAL A 79 -5.11 12.10 18.70
CA VAL A 79 -6.44 12.56 19.18
C VAL A 79 -7.51 11.50 18.96
N ILE A 80 -7.55 10.87 17.79
CA ILE A 80 -8.50 9.79 17.47
C ILE A 80 -8.25 8.56 18.37
N ALA A 81 -6.99 8.14 18.53
CA ALA A 81 -6.63 7.03 19.40
C ALA A 81 -7.00 7.29 20.87
N LYS A 82 -6.88 8.55 21.33
CA LYS A 82 -7.35 8.96 22.66
C LYS A 82 -8.86 8.79 22.77
N TYR A 83 -9.64 9.29 21.81
CA TYR A 83 -11.11 9.22 21.85
C TYR A 83 -11.64 7.77 21.88
N ASN A 84 -11.06 6.87 21.08
CA ASN A 84 -11.42 5.45 21.04
C ASN A 84 -11.03 4.67 22.31
N LYS A 85 -10.16 5.22 23.17
CA LYS A 85 -9.77 4.60 24.45
C LYS A 85 -10.75 4.90 25.59
N TYR A 86 -11.55 5.97 25.46
CA TYR A 86 -12.48 6.43 26.50
C TYR A 86 -13.96 6.19 26.18
N ASN A 87 -14.26 5.59 25.02
CA ASN A 87 -15.57 5.03 24.68
C ASN A 87 -15.47 3.51 24.65
#